data_AF-A0A0S8IY38-F1
#
_entry.id   AF-A0A0S8IY38-F1
#
_cell.length_a   1.000
_cell.length_b   1.000
_cell.length_c   1.000
_cell.angle_alpha   90.00
_cell.angle_beta   90.00
_cell.angle_gamma   90.00
#
_symmetry.space_group_name_H-M   'P 1'
#
loop_
_entity.id
_entity.type
_entity.pdbx_description
1 polymer ?
#
loop_
_entity_poly.entity_id
_entity_poly.type
_entity_poly.pdbx_seq_one_letter_code
_entity_poly.pdbx_strand_id
1 'polypeptide(L)'
;MRKPSWKQRLAKNIKDLAGETKMREVMKSCEGLTSQKGKARWTKKAMEKLDQLVSSKTKRCEIMAKSSCVFSQRRIVVLRAKYKKLKDIDRLLEHMHKDPYYAKPQRKGKTIYITKVPYDPKKFQRAKTKREKRLSYCHCSYVRATRGKISPTFCYCGSGWYKKIWEGILEKPVMVVVLKSILQGDDCCRFAIRI
;
A
#
# COMPACT_ATOMS: atom_id res chain seq x y z
N MET A 1 5.00 13.12 -20.28
CA MET A 1 5.46 13.43 -18.89
C MET A 1 5.72 12.14 -18.10
N ARG A 2 6.86 12.04 -17.40
CA ARG A 2 7.21 10.87 -16.56
C ARG A 2 6.35 10.84 -15.29
N LYS A 3 5.75 9.69 -14.95
CA LYS A 3 4.99 9.54 -13.69
C LYS A 3 5.89 9.82 -12.49
N PRO A 4 5.40 10.52 -11.44
CA PRO A 4 6.22 10.79 -10.26
C PRO A 4 6.64 9.49 -9.59
N SER A 5 7.87 9.45 -9.08
CA SER A 5 8.37 8.36 -8.26
C SER A 5 7.63 8.30 -6.93
N TRP A 6 7.77 7.17 -6.21
CA TRP A 6 7.21 7.04 -4.86
C TRP A 6 7.76 8.12 -3.90
N LYS A 7 9.06 8.40 -3.96
CA LYS A 7 9.72 9.44 -3.14
C LYS A 7 9.13 10.84 -3.41
N GLN A 8 8.89 11.17 -4.68
CA GLN A 8 8.27 12.46 -5.05
C GLN A 8 6.83 12.57 -4.52
N ARG A 9 6.05 11.49 -4.59
CA ARG A 9 4.71 11.48 -3.99
C ARG A 9 4.78 11.60 -2.47
N LEU A 10 5.72 10.93 -1.81
CA LEU A 10 5.92 11.03 -0.36
C LEU A 10 6.25 12.47 0.04
N ALA A 11 7.24 13.10 -0.60
CA ALA A 11 7.61 14.49 -0.34
C ALA A 11 6.40 15.43 -0.49
N LYS A 12 5.69 15.35 -1.63
CA LYS A 12 4.50 16.17 -1.88
C LYS A 12 3.46 16.02 -0.76
N ASN A 13 3.08 14.79 -0.43
CA ASN A 13 2.01 14.58 0.55
C ASN A 13 2.43 14.94 1.99
N ILE A 14 3.72 14.82 2.35
CA ILE A 14 4.19 15.35 3.65
C ILE A 14 4.12 16.87 3.65
N LYS A 15 4.56 17.55 2.57
CA LYS A 15 4.47 19.01 2.46
C LYS A 15 3.02 19.47 2.61
N ASP A 16 2.11 18.87 1.85
CA ASP A 16 0.69 19.26 1.82
C ASP A 16 -0.02 19.04 3.17
N LEU A 17 0.30 17.97 3.90
CA LEU A 17 -0.46 17.57 5.10
C LEU A 17 0.24 17.87 6.44
N ALA A 18 1.55 18.08 6.42
CA ALA A 18 2.37 18.26 7.61
C ALA A 18 3.31 19.46 7.55
N GLY A 19 3.42 20.14 6.41
CA GLY A 19 4.23 21.33 6.21
C GLY A 19 5.63 21.05 5.67
N GLU A 20 6.23 22.08 5.09
CA GLU A 20 7.47 21.98 4.34
C GLU A 20 8.68 21.61 5.21
N THR A 21 8.78 22.14 6.43
CA THR A 21 9.85 21.81 7.38
C THR A 21 9.91 20.31 7.67
N LYS A 22 8.77 19.68 7.97
CA LYS A 22 8.71 18.24 8.23
C LYS A 22 9.02 17.43 6.97
N MET A 23 8.59 17.89 5.81
CA MET A 23 8.93 17.28 4.53
C MET A 23 10.45 17.25 4.32
N ARG A 24 11.14 18.40 4.45
CA ARG A 24 12.61 18.47 4.29
C ARG A 24 13.31 17.51 5.25
N GLU A 25 12.87 17.47 6.50
CA GLU A 25 13.47 16.59 7.50
C GLU A 25 13.29 15.10 7.20
N VAL A 26 12.09 14.67 6.83
CA VAL A 26 11.81 13.26 6.47
C VAL A 26 12.54 12.87 5.19
N MET A 27 12.61 13.77 4.21
CA MET A 27 13.20 13.51 2.90
C MET A 27 14.71 13.69 2.85
N LYS A 28 15.36 14.13 3.94
CA LYS A 28 16.81 14.33 4.02
C LYS A 28 17.59 13.09 3.55
N SER A 29 18.59 13.30 2.70
CA SER A 29 19.47 12.26 2.14
C SER A 29 18.74 11.23 1.26
N CYS A 30 17.68 11.66 0.55
CA CYS A 30 16.95 10.79 -0.38
C CYS A 30 17.52 10.82 -1.81
N GLU A 31 18.39 11.78 -2.10
CA GLU A 31 19.06 12.03 -3.38
C GLU A 31 20.11 10.95 -3.67
N GLY A 32 20.35 10.64 -4.95
CA GLY A 32 21.44 9.73 -5.35
C GLY A 32 21.34 8.27 -4.88
N LEU A 33 20.25 7.85 -4.22
CA LEU A 33 20.10 6.48 -3.72
C LEU A 33 19.97 5.45 -4.85
N THR A 34 21.10 4.88 -5.29
CA THR A 34 21.17 3.84 -6.33
C THR A 34 21.16 2.44 -5.72
N SER A 35 21.93 2.22 -4.65
CA SER A 35 22.09 0.90 -4.01
C SER A 35 20.87 0.45 -3.19
N GLN A 36 20.64 -0.87 -3.13
CA GLN A 36 19.58 -1.46 -2.31
C GLN A 36 19.78 -1.15 -0.82
N LYS A 37 21.03 -1.22 -0.34
CA LYS A 37 21.39 -0.90 1.06
C LYS A 37 21.14 0.58 1.40
N GLY A 38 21.41 1.50 0.47
CA GLY A 38 21.09 2.92 0.62
C GLY A 38 19.58 3.15 0.71
N LYS A 39 18.82 2.61 -0.24
CA LYS A 39 17.34 2.68 -0.27
C LYS A 39 16.73 2.12 1.01
N ALA A 40 17.23 0.98 1.49
CA ALA A 40 16.83 0.34 2.72
C ALA A 40 17.01 1.24 3.94
N ARG A 41 18.23 1.75 4.12
CA ARG A 41 18.61 2.60 5.25
C ARG A 41 17.79 3.88 5.29
N TRP A 42 17.66 4.54 4.14
CA TRP A 42 16.88 5.77 4.03
C TRP A 42 15.40 5.51 4.29
N THR A 43 14.80 4.46 3.69
CA THR A 43 13.37 4.15 3.88
C THR A 43 13.05 3.94 5.36
N LYS A 44 13.90 3.20 6.08
CA LYS A 44 13.74 2.99 7.52
C LYS A 44 13.76 4.33 8.28
N LYS A 45 14.81 5.14 8.08
CA LYS A 45 14.96 6.45 8.73
C LYS A 45 13.83 7.42 8.40
N ALA A 46 13.37 7.44 7.14
CA ALA A 46 12.27 8.30 6.70
C ALA A 46 10.96 7.95 7.43
N MET A 47 10.67 6.67 7.63
CA MET A 47 9.48 6.27 8.38
C MET A 47 9.61 6.58 9.88
N GLU A 48 10.79 6.40 10.48
CA GLU A 48 11.05 6.77 11.87
C GLU A 48 10.87 8.28 12.09
N LYS A 49 11.43 9.11 11.20
CA LYS A 49 11.23 10.57 11.23
C LYS A 49 9.76 10.97 11.02
N LEU A 50 9.06 10.31 10.10
CA LEU A 50 7.65 10.58 9.87
C LEU A 50 6.83 10.29 11.14
N ASP A 51 7.13 9.19 11.82
CA ASP A 51 6.48 8.81 13.08
C ASP A 51 6.76 9.80 14.21
N GLN A 52 8.00 10.29 14.30
CA GLN A 52 8.42 11.26 15.31
C GLN A 52 7.82 12.66 15.07
N LEU A 53 7.82 13.14 13.83
CA LEU A 53 7.46 14.52 13.49
C LEU A 53 5.97 14.73 13.25
N VAL A 54 5.22 13.65 12.98
CA VAL A 54 3.77 13.70 12.72
C VAL A 54 3.04 12.85 13.76
N SER A 55 2.74 13.46 14.90
CA SER A 55 2.06 12.82 16.04
C SER A 55 0.74 12.15 15.64
N SER A 56 -0.08 12.84 14.86
CA SER A 56 -1.37 12.32 14.39
C SER A 56 -1.21 11.07 13.52
N LYS A 57 -1.65 9.93 14.06
CA LYS A 57 -1.72 8.65 13.32
C LYS A 57 -2.55 8.80 12.05
N THR A 58 -3.68 9.48 12.10
CA THR A 58 -4.56 9.69 10.94
C THR A 58 -3.85 10.45 9.83
N LYS A 59 -3.12 11.53 10.14
CA LYS A 59 -2.31 12.25 9.15
C LYS A 59 -1.23 11.38 8.55
N ARG A 60 -0.51 10.57 9.36
CA ARG A 60 0.48 9.60 8.84
C ARG A 60 -0.14 8.58 7.89
N CYS A 61 -1.30 8.04 8.25
CA CYS A 61 -2.04 7.10 7.41
C CYS A 61 -2.39 7.74 6.06
N GLU A 62 -2.89 8.98 6.08
CA GLU A 62 -3.30 9.71 4.88
C GLU A 62 -2.11 10.05 3.98
N ILE A 63 -1.01 10.56 4.55
CA ILE A 63 0.26 10.82 3.83
C ILE A 63 0.69 9.56 3.08
N MET A 64 0.75 8.43 3.79
CA MET A 64 1.21 7.18 3.21
C MET A 64 0.24 6.63 2.16
N ALA A 65 -1.07 6.72 2.40
CA ALA A 65 -2.09 6.28 1.46
C ALA A 65 -2.05 7.09 0.15
N LYS A 66 -1.96 8.43 0.23
CA LYS A 66 -1.82 9.28 -0.96
C LYS A 66 -0.50 9.03 -1.70
N SER A 67 0.54 8.64 -0.98
CA SER A 67 1.87 8.32 -1.52
C SER A 67 1.95 6.96 -2.21
N SER A 68 0.89 6.15 -2.18
CA SER A 68 0.85 4.80 -2.74
C SER A 68 1.30 4.74 -4.20
N CYS A 69 1.89 3.60 -4.58
CA CYS A 69 2.18 3.31 -5.98
C CYS A 69 0.89 3.33 -6.83
N VAL A 70 1.04 3.41 -8.15
CA VAL A 70 -0.09 3.49 -9.07
C VAL A 70 -0.41 2.12 -9.62
N PHE A 71 -1.66 1.68 -9.46
CA PHE A 71 -2.20 0.48 -10.10
C PHE A 71 -2.42 0.70 -11.60
N SER A 72 -2.51 -0.37 -12.38
CA SER A 72 -2.76 -0.28 -13.83
C SER A 72 -4.06 0.45 -14.14
N GLN A 73 -3.95 1.63 -14.76
CA GLN A 73 -5.12 2.42 -15.15
C GLN A 73 -5.99 1.71 -16.19
N ARG A 74 -5.37 0.97 -17.14
CA ARG A 74 -6.09 0.14 -18.10
C ARG A 74 -7.00 -0.87 -17.39
N ARG A 75 -6.50 -1.54 -16.35
CA ARG A 75 -7.29 -2.51 -15.57
C ARG A 75 -8.43 -1.84 -14.80
N ILE A 76 -8.20 -0.65 -14.24
CA ILE A 76 -9.28 0.14 -13.59
C ILE A 76 -10.37 0.49 -14.59
N VAL A 77 -10.01 0.97 -15.79
CA VAL A 77 -10.97 1.32 -16.84
C VAL A 77 -11.82 0.12 -17.24
N VAL A 78 -11.20 -1.05 -17.44
CA VAL A 78 -11.92 -2.29 -17.75
C VAL A 78 -12.89 -2.69 -16.63
N LEU A 79 -12.44 -2.70 -15.38
CA LEU A 79 -13.29 -3.05 -14.24
C LEU A 79 -14.41 -2.03 -14.01
N ARG A 80 -14.16 -0.74 -14.22
CA ARG A 80 -15.16 0.31 -14.17
C ARG A 80 -16.24 0.11 -15.24
N ALA A 81 -15.85 -0.09 -16.50
CA ALA A 81 -16.80 -0.34 -17.58
C ALA A 81 -17.67 -1.57 -17.28
N LYS A 82 -17.04 -2.64 -16.75
CA LYS A 82 -17.76 -3.83 -16.29
C LYS A 82 -18.74 -3.50 -15.16
N TYR A 83 -18.32 -2.75 -14.15
CA TYR A 83 -19.19 -2.32 -13.06
C TYR A 83 -20.35 -1.45 -13.54
N LYS A 84 -20.13 -0.50 -14.45
CA LYS A 84 -21.19 0.33 -15.04
C LYS A 84 -22.26 -0.49 -15.75
N LYS A 85 -21.86 -1.56 -16.45
CA LYS A 85 -22.77 -2.49 -17.12
C LYS A 85 -23.53 -3.38 -16.13
N LEU A 86 -22.85 -3.91 -15.12
CA LEU A 86 -23.44 -4.85 -14.17
C LEU A 86 -24.29 -4.18 -13.09
N LYS A 87 -23.86 -2.99 -12.62
CA LYS A 87 -24.37 -2.28 -11.43
C LYS A 87 -24.46 -3.16 -10.18
N ASP A 88 -23.62 -4.18 -10.12
CA ASP A 88 -23.62 -5.21 -9.09
C ASP A 88 -22.16 -5.51 -8.71
N ILE A 89 -21.85 -5.32 -7.43
CA ILE A 89 -20.50 -5.54 -6.90
C ILE A 89 -20.19 -7.02 -6.86
N ASP A 90 -21.14 -7.89 -6.51
CA ASP A 90 -20.88 -9.31 -6.32
C ASP A 90 -20.58 -9.96 -7.68
N ARG A 91 -21.33 -9.61 -8.72
CA ARG A 91 -21.00 -10.00 -10.11
C ARG A 91 -19.66 -9.43 -10.59
N LEU A 92 -19.27 -8.24 -10.14
CA LEU A 92 -17.93 -7.71 -10.41
C LEU A 92 -16.86 -8.53 -9.71
N LEU A 93 -17.07 -8.94 -8.46
CA LEU A 93 -16.12 -9.78 -7.71
C LEU A 93 -15.95 -11.15 -8.37
N GLU A 94 -17.04 -11.79 -8.78
CA GLU A 94 -17.01 -13.04 -9.55
C GLU A 94 -16.16 -12.89 -10.82
N HIS A 95 -16.29 -11.77 -11.53
CA HIS A 95 -15.46 -11.48 -12.69
C HIS A 95 -13.97 -11.31 -12.30
N MET A 96 -13.68 -10.58 -11.24
CA MET A 96 -12.31 -10.44 -10.72
C MET A 96 -11.72 -11.79 -10.29
N HIS A 97 -12.53 -12.70 -9.75
CA HIS A 97 -12.10 -14.02 -9.32
C HIS A 97 -11.68 -14.93 -10.48
N LYS A 98 -12.07 -14.62 -11.72
CA LYS A 98 -11.61 -15.38 -12.91
C LYS A 98 -10.20 -15.01 -13.35
N ASP A 99 -9.71 -13.82 -12.98
CA ASP A 99 -8.36 -13.37 -13.33
C ASP A 99 -7.39 -13.64 -12.15
N PRO A 100 -6.30 -14.42 -12.36
CA PRO A 100 -5.33 -14.74 -11.32
C PRO A 100 -4.53 -13.51 -10.86
N TYR A 101 -4.57 -12.41 -11.60
CA TYR A 101 -3.91 -11.17 -11.24
C TYR A 101 -4.50 -10.53 -9.98
N TYR A 102 -5.81 -10.68 -9.75
CA TYR A 102 -6.45 -10.12 -8.58
C TYR A 102 -6.40 -11.09 -7.41
N ALA A 103 -6.30 -10.51 -6.20
CA ALA A 103 -6.73 -11.22 -5.01
C ALA A 103 -8.20 -11.65 -5.16
N LYS A 104 -8.68 -12.52 -4.28
CA LYS A 104 -10.09 -12.97 -4.25
C LYS A 104 -10.85 -12.16 -3.18
N PRO A 105 -11.28 -10.92 -3.46
CA PRO A 105 -12.04 -10.09 -2.52
C PRO A 105 -13.33 -10.78 -2.11
N GLN A 106 -13.74 -10.60 -0.85
CA GLN A 106 -14.99 -11.14 -0.30
C GLN A 106 -15.85 -9.99 0.23
N ARG A 107 -17.13 -9.94 -0.11
CA ARG A 107 -18.04 -8.88 0.35
C ARG A 107 -18.89 -9.36 1.53
N LYS A 108 -19.09 -8.49 2.52
CA LYS A 108 -20.13 -8.62 3.55
C LYS A 108 -20.81 -7.27 3.72
N GLY A 109 -22.06 -7.17 3.28
CA GLY A 109 -22.81 -5.91 3.25
C GLY A 109 -22.09 -4.83 2.43
N LYS A 110 -21.83 -3.68 3.04
CA LYS A 110 -21.12 -2.55 2.40
C LYS A 110 -19.59 -2.62 2.52
N THR A 111 -19.03 -3.76 2.94
CA THR A 111 -17.59 -3.91 3.14
C THR A 111 -17.02 -5.02 2.27
N ILE A 112 -15.95 -4.71 1.54
CA ILE A 112 -15.14 -5.67 0.80
C ILE A 112 -13.86 -5.94 1.61
N TYR A 113 -13.60 -7.21 1.88
CA TYR A 113 -12.39 -7.68 2.54
C TYR A 113 -11.41 -8.25 1.52
N ILE A 114 -10.15 -7.82 1.61
CA ILE A 114 -9.08 -8.29 0.73
C ILE A 114 -7.91 -8.77 1.57
N THR A 115 -7.55 -10.04 1.40
CA THR A 115 -6.30 -10.61 1.92
C THR A 115 -5.28 -10.69 0.79
N LYS A 116 -4.07 -10.19 1.01
CA LYS A 116 -3.00 -10.29 0.02
C LYS A 116 -2.48 -11.72 -0.07
N VAL A 117 -2.03 -12.09 -1.25
CA VAL A 117 -1.21 -13.30 -1.44
C VAL A 117 0.26 -12.96 -1.22
N PRO A 118 1.08 -13.91 -0.71
CA PRO A 118 2.51 -13.70 -0.59
C PRO A 118 3.17 -13.33 -1.93
N TYR A 119 4.19 -12.48 -1.90
CA TYR A 119 5.00 -12.15 -3.08
C TYR A 119 5.71 -13.38 -3.65
N ASP A 120 6.20 -14.26 -2.78
CA ASP A 120 6.79 -15.55 -3.10
C ASP A 120 6.13 -16.63 -2.22
N PRO A 121 5.03 -17.24 -2.67
CA PRO A 121 4.27 -18.23 -1.88
C PRO A 121 5.12 -19.42 -1.45
N LYS A 122 6.00 -19.92 -2.33
CA LYS A 122 6.88 -21.07 -2.04
C LYS A 122 7.88 -20.74 -0.94
N LYS A 123 8.49 -19.55 -0.96
CA LYS A 123 9.39 -19.11 0.14
C LYS A 123 8.62 -18.78 1.41
N PHE A 124 7.42 -18.23 1.30
CA PHE A 124 6.59 -17.92 2.46
C PHE A 124 6.21 -19.18 3.24
N GLN A 125 5.85 -20.25 2.53
CA GLN A 125 5.55 -21.56 3.14
C GLN A 125 6.76 -22.16 3.85
N ARG A 126 7.97 -21.99 3.30
CA ARG A 126 9.23 -22.52 3.87
C ARG A 126 9.85 -21.63 4.95
N ALA A 127 9.33 -20.43 5.16
CA ALA A 127 9.91 -19.46 6.07
C ALA A 127 9.78 -19.88 7.54
N LYS A 128 10.91 -19.95 8.25
CA LYS A 128 10.99 -20.37 9.66
C LYS A 128 11.00 -19.17 10.60
N THR A 129 11.43 -18.01 10.13
CA THR A 129 11.52 -16.78 10.93
C THR A 129 10.48 -15.74 10.52
N LYS A 130 10.09 -14.87 11.46
CA LYS A 130 9.22 -13.69 11.16
C LYS A 130 9.82 -12.80 10.06
N ARG A 131 11.15 -12.70 10.02
CA ARG A 131 11.88 -11.95 9.00
C ARG A 131 11.71 -12.56 7.61
N GLU A 132 11.90 -13.86 7.47
CA GLU A 132 11.73 -14.57 6.20
C GLU A 132 10.28 -14.50 5.72
N LYS A 133 9.30 -14.73 6.61
CA LYS A 133 7.87 -14.60 6.32
C LYS A 133 7.57 -13.21 5.77
N ARG A 134 8.06 -12.16 6.42
CA ARG A 134 7.86 -10.78 5.97
C ARG A 134 8.46 -10.49 4.60
N LEU A 135 9.69 -10.95 4.34
CA LEU A 135 10.40 -10.69 3.08
C LEU A 135 9.79 -11.45 1.89
N SER A 136 9.27 -12.66 2.14
CA SER A 136 8.57 -13.47 1.14
C SER A 136 7.12 -13.05 0.93
N TYR A 137 6.49 -12.40 1.91
CA TYR A 137 5.12 -11.91 1.79
C TYR A 137 5.01 -10.54 1.11
N CYS A 138 5.86 -9.57 1.48
CA CYS A 138 5.68 -8.18 1.07
C CYS A 138 6.10 -7.92 -0.38
N HIS A 139 5.17 -7.43 -1.19
CA HIS A 139 5.43 -7.05 -2.59
C HIS A 139 6.27 -5.77 -2.75
N CYS A 140 6.33 -4.92 -1.72
CA CYS A 140 7.01 -3.63 -1.81
C CYS A 140 8.54 -3.77 -1.82
N SER A 141 9.20 -3.27 -2.86
CA SER A 141 10.66 -3.29 -2.99
C SER A 141 11.37 -2.48 -1.90
N TYR A 142 10.80 -1.34 -1.48
CA TYR A 142 11.37 -0.52 -0.39
C TYR A 142 11.37 -1.28 0.94
N VAL A 143 10.26 -1.95 1.27
CA VAL A 143 10.17 -2.78 2.49
C VAL A 143 11.13 -3.96 2.41
N ARG A 144 11.16 -4.68 1.29
CA ARG A 144 12.08 -5.82 1.10
C ARG A 144 13.55 -5.40 1.19
N ALA A 145 13.90 -4.20 0.74
CA ALA A 145 15.24 -3.65 0.88
C ALA A 145 15.66 -3.49 2.35
N THR A 146 14.74 -3.12 3.25
CA THR A 146 15.08 -2.79 4.66
C THR A 146 15.71 -3.92 5.47
N ARG A 147 15.56 -5.20 5.06
CA ARG A 147 16.05 -6.44 5.70
C ARG A 147 15.72 -6.64 7.21
N GLY A 148 15.61 -5.60 8.03
CA GLY A 148 15.21 -5.56 9.45
C GLY A 148 13.94 -4.74 9.70
N LYS A 149 13.60 -4.44 10.96
CA LYS A 149 12.34 -3.78 11.34
C LYS A 149 12.17 -2.42 10.63
N ILE A 150 10.97 -2.17 10.12
CA ILE A 150 10.51 -0.90 9.55
C ILE A 150 9.18 -0.57 10.22
N SER A 151 8.89 0.72 10.40
CA SER A 151 7.63 1.14 11.01
C SER A 151 6.41 0.59 10.26
N PRO A 152 5.39 0.08 10.98
CA PRO A 152 4.09 -0.26 10.41
C PRO A 152 3.40 0.88 9.66
N THR A 153 3.77 2.14 9.91
CA THR A 153 3.28 3.30 9.16
C THR A 153 3.45 3.11 7.64
N PHE A 154 4.50 2.41 7.22
CA PHE A 154 4.71 2.11 5.80
C PHE A 154 3.52 1.36 5.18
N CYS A 155 2.83 0.48 5.93
CA CYS A 155 1.75 -0.35 5.41
C CYS A 155 0.49 0.43 5.00
N TYR A 156 0.31 1.67 5.46
CA TYR A 156 -0.76 2.54 4.98
C TYR A 156 -0.55 2.95 3.50
N CYS A 157 0.66 2.80 2.95
CA CYS A 157 0.87 2.85 1.50
C CYS A 157 0.03 1.77 0.76
N GLY A 158 -0.14 0.61 1.40
CA GLY A 158 -0.98 -0.48 0.89
C GLY A 158 -2.48 -0.17 0.91
N SER A 159 -2.99 0.57 1.91
CA SER A 159 -4.40 0.99 1.93
C SER A 159 -4.69 1.98 0.80
N GLY A 160 -3.77 2.92 0.55
CA GLY A 160 -3.85 3.84 -0.58
C GLY A 160 -3.83 3.17 -1.96
N TRP A 161 -3.19 2.00 -2.09
CA TRP A 161 -3.22 1.22 -3.33
C TRP A 161 -4.64 0.72 -3.62
N TYR A 162 -5.30 0.13 -2.62
CA TYR A 162 -6.68 -0.34 -2.76
C TYR A 162 -7.68 0.81 -2.88
N LYS A 163 -7.48 1.91 -2.14
CA LYS A 163 -8.33 3.10 -2.25
C LYS A 163 -8.40 3.59 -3.70
N LYS A 164 -7.24 3.78 -4.35
CA LYS A 164 -7.18 4.19 -5.78
C LYS A 164 -7.86 3.21 -6.73
N ILE A 165 -7.78 1.90 -6.47
CA ILE A 165 -8.46 0.89 -7.29
C ILE A 165 -9.97 1.05 -7.17
N TRP A 166 -10.50 1.06 -5.95
CA TRP A 166 -11.94 1.04 -5.72
C TRP A 166 -12.61 2.39 -6.00
N GLU A 167 -11.99 3.51 -5.67
CA GLU A 167 -12.47 4.83 -6.13
C GLU A 167 -12.42 4.91 -7.65
N GLY A 168 -11.39 4.33 -8.27
CA GLY A 168 -11.27 4.25 -9.71
C GLY A 168 -12.36 3.39 -10.36
N ILE A 169 -12.81 2.31 -9.73
CA ILE A 169 -13.86 1.44 -10.26
C ILE A 169 -15.25 2.04 -10.03
N LEU A 170 -15.49 2.57 -8.83
CA LEU A 170 -16.82 3.01 -8.38
C LEU A 170 -17.10 4.49 -8.69
N GLU A 171 -16.06 5.26 -9.05
CA GLU A 171 -16.13 6.71 -9.28
C GLU A 171 -16.70 7.50 -8.10
N LYS A 172 -16.50 6.99 -6.88
CA LYS A 172 -16.90 7.62 -5.63
C LYS A 172 -15.86 7.35 -4.53
N PRO A 173 -15.80 8.19 -3.47
CA PRO A 173 -14.88 7.98 -2.37
C PRO A 173 -15.11 6.64 -1.65
N VAL A 174 -14.03 5.97 -1.23
CA VAL A 174 -14.09 4.79 -0.36
C VAL A 174 -13.19 4.91 0.86
N MET A 175 -13.54 4.23 1.94
CA MET A 175 -12.70 4.14 3.14
C MET A 175 -11.95 2.81 3.15
N VAL A 176 -10.64 2.83 3.37
CA VAL A 176 -9.82 1.62 3.47
C VAL A 176 -9.14 1.54 4.83
N VAL A 177 -9.40 0.45 5.55
CA VAL A 177 -8.82 0.15 6.86
C VAL A 177 -7.83 -1.00 6.71
N VAL A 178 -6.65 -0.86 7.31
CA VAL A 178 -5.68 -1.96 7.45
C VAL A 178 -6.08 -2.77 8.68
N LEU A 179 -6.49 -4.02 8.49
CA LEU A 179 -6.92 -4.92 9.57
C LEU A 179 -5.77 -5.77 10.12
N LYS A 180 -4.92 -6.26 9.22
CA LYS A 180 -3.73 -7.06 9.53
C LYS A 180 -2.56 -6.62 8.68
N SER A 181 -1.35 -6.76 9.20
CA SER A 181 -0.12 -6.41 8.53
C SER A 181 1.04 -7.30 8.96
N ILE A 182 1.71 -7.90 7.98
CA ILE A 182 2.98 -8.61 8.20
C ILE A 182 4.07 -7.72 8.84
N LEU A 183 3.96 -6.39 8.74
CA LEU A 183 4.88 -5.45 9.43
C LEU A 183 4.56 -5.27 10.92
N GLN A 184 3.34 -5.59 11.34
CA GLN A 184 2.89 -5.57 12.74
C GLN A 184 3.09 -6.94 13.41
N GLY A 185 3.48 -7.96 12.65
CA GLY A 185 3.71 -9.32 13.15
C GLY A 185 2.59 -10.30 12.84
N ASP A 186 1.54 -9.88 12.14
CA ASP A 186 0.48 -10.76 11.65
C ASP A 186 1.02 -11.78 10.63
N ASP A 187 0.23 -12.80 10.36
CA ASP A 187 0.48 -13.84 9.34
C ASP A 187 0.19 -13.39 7.90
N CYS A 188 -0.62 -12.35 7.74
CA CYS A 188 -1.03 -11.83 6.44
C CYS A 188 -1.28 -10.31 6.48
N CYS A 189 -1.45 -9.72 5.30
CA CYS A 189 -1.98 -8.36 5.17
C CYS A 189 -3.44 -8.41 4.73
N ARG A 190 -4.34 -7.86 5.54
CA ARG A 190 -5.78 -7.82 5.28
C ARG A 190 -6.31 -6.40 5.35
N PHE A 191 -7.19 -6.05 4.42
CA PHE A 191 -7.79 -4.73 4.28
C PHE A 191 -9.32 -4.86 4.27
N ALA A 192 -10.00 -3.88 4.87
CA ALA A 192 -11.44 -3.67 4.73
C ALA A 192 -11.69 -2.40 3.93
N ILE A 193 -12.59 -2.49 2.96
CA ILE A 193 -12.90 -1.41 2.00
C ILE A 193 -14.39 -1.15 2.10
N ARG A 194 -14.76 -0.02 2.69
CA ARG A 194 -16.16 0.40 2.81
C ARG A 194 -16.54 1.17 1.56
N ILE A 195 -17.52 0.64 0.84
CA ILE A 195 -18.00 1.11 -0.46
C ILE A 195 -19.41 1.69 -0.37
#